data_AF-A0A7W9F707-F1
#
_entry.id   AF-A0A7W9F707-F1
#
_cell.length_a   1.000
_cell.length_b   1.000
_cell.length_c   1.000
_cell.angle_alpha   90.00
_cell.angle_beta   90.00
_cell.angle_gamma   90.00
#
_symmetry.space_group_name_H-M   'P 1'
#
loop_
_entity.id
_entity.type
_entity.pdbx_description
1 polymer ?
#
loop_
_entity_poly.entity_id
_entity_poly.type
_entity_poly.pdbx_seq_one_letter_code
_entity_poly.pdbx_strand_id
1 'polypeptide(L)'
;MKPPKAEEEAAQADVLHLKPGEKPCQWPDCRRAATAKAPKSRERLNDFYEFCQAHAGEYNKGWNFYAGMTEGEIRAAQENEAMTGGRPTWEMKAGRFTREAAAFSAKMGTSNTTGAGSWRDSFGLFGRRGDQAPQSPTEDRRVGKLERGALADLDLEPGADKAAVKARYHEMLKRFHPDTNGGDRGAEAKLQRVIKAWKTLKKAGLA
;
A
#
# COMPACT_ATOMS: atom_id res chain seq x y z
N MET A 1 -34.77 -67.70 16.63
CA MET A 1 -33.90 -66.56 17.01
C MET A 1 -32.53 -67.13 17.31
N LYS A 2 -31.54 -66.93 16.43
CA LYS A 2 -30.16 -67.40 16.68
C LYS A 2 -29.57 -66.48 17.75
N PRO A 3 -29.00 -67.01 18.85
CA PRO A 3 -28.38 -66.15 19.86
C PRO A 3 -27.23 -65.36 19.21
N PRO A 4 -27.02 -64.09 19.59
CA PRO A 4 -25.95 -63.26 19.04
C PRO A 4 -24.59 -63.93 19.32
N LYS A 5 -23.63 -63.74 18.43
CA LYS A 5 -22.28 -64.31 18.61
C LYS A 5 -21.61 -63.63 19.80
N ALA A 6 -20.87 -64.38 20.62
CA ALA A 6 -20.11 -63.84 21.75
C ALA A 6 -19.15 -62.69 21.35
N GLU A 7 -18.69 -62.67 20.10
CA GLU A 7 -17.89 -61.58 19.51
C GLU A 7 -18.69 -60.27 19.34
N GLU A 8 -19.99 -60.35 19.05
CA GLU A 8 -20.88 -59.18 18.90
C GLU A 8 -21.24 -58.58 20.27
N GLU A 9 -21.37 -59.41 21.31
CA GLU A 9 -21.58 -58.95 22.69
C GLU A 9 -20.31 -58.30 23.27
N ALA A 10 -19.12 -58.87 22.99
CA ALA A 10 -17.85 -58.26 23.36
C ALA A 10 -17.60 -56.92 22.63
N ALA A 11 -17.97 -56.83 21.35
CA ALA A 11 -17.89 -55.58 20.57
C ALA A 11 -18.89 -54.50 21.05
N GLN A 12 -20.05 -54.90 21.58
CA GLN A 12 -21.01 -53.98 22.21
C GLN A 12 -20.58 -53.54 23.61
N ALA A 13 -19.78 -54.33 24.32
CA ALA A 13 -19.23 -53.97 25.63
C ALA A 13 -18.07 -52.96 25.52
N ASP A 14 -17.42 -52.83 24.36
CA ASP A 14 -16.19 -52.05 24.16
C ASP A 14 -16.42 -50.69 23.46
N VAL A 15 -17.58 -50.06 23.67
CA VAL A 15 -17.89 -48.71 23.11
C VAL A 15 -16.91 -47.62 23.59
N LEU A 16 -16.11 -47.92 24.61
CA LEU A 16 -15.12 -47.02 25.21
C LEU A 16 -13.66 -47.43 24.92
N HIS A 17 -13.42 -48.50 24.15
CA HIS A 17 -12.08 -48.94 23.80
C HIS A 17 -11.49 -48.06 22.68
N LEU A 18 -10.40 -47.37 22.99
CA LEU A 18 -9.61 -46.59 22.04
C LEU A 18 -8.87 -47.51 21.09
N LYS A 19 -8.88 -47.24 19.79
CA LYS A 19 -8.11 -48.07 18.85
C LYS A 19 -6.61 -47.99 19.17
N PRO A 20 -5.83 -49.05 18.88
CA PRO A 20 -4.39 -49.03 19.10
C PRO A 20 -3.75 -47.84 18.35
N GLY A 21 -3.12 -46.93 19.11
CA GLY A 21 -2.50 -45.70 18.60
C GLY A 21 -3.31 -44.41 18.83
N GLU A 22 -4.56 -44.49 19.27
CA GLU A 22 -5.37 -43.33 19.63
C GLU A 22 -5.07 -42.90 21.08
N LYS A 23 -5.05 -41.57 21.29
CA LYS A 23 -4.86 -41.01 22.63
C LYS A 23 -6.22 -40.73 23.29
N PRO A 24 -6.35 -40.96 24.61
CA PRO A 24 -7.54 -40.57 25.35
C PRO A 24 -7.67 -39.04 25.41
N CYS A 25 -8.91 -38.58 25.46
CA CYS A 25 -9.25 -37.20 25.78
C CYS A 25 -8.67 -36.81 27.15
N GLN A 26 -8.03 -35.65 27.25
CA GLN A 26 -7.40 -35.17 28.49
C GLN A 26 -8.40 -34.52 29.48
N TRP A 27 -9.69 -34.56 29.17
CA TRP A 27 -10.75 -34.09 30.07
C TRP A 27 -10.97 -35.10 31.20
N PRO A 28 -11.22 -34.65 32.46
CA PRO A 28 -11.47 -35.56 33.57
C PRO A 28 -12.58 -36.54 33.22
N ASP A 29 -12.34 -37.82 33.53
CA ASP A 29 -13.30 -38.91 33.33
C ASP A 29 -13.75 -39.19 31.89
N CYS A 30 -13.05 -38.64 30.88
CA CYS A 30 -13.34 -38.93 29.48
C CYS A 30 -12.37 -39.97 28.89
N ARG A 31 -12.92 -41.07 28.36
CA ARG A 31 -12.14 -42.11 27.67
C ARG A 31 -12.28 -42.10 26.13
N ARG A 32 -12.96 -41.09 25.57
CA ARG A 32 -13.14 -40.95 24.12
C ARG A 32 -11.82 -40.58 23.44
N ALA A 33 -11.68 -40.90 22.16
CA ALA A 33 -10.52 -40.53 21.36
C ALA A 33 -10.38 -39.00 21.26
N ALA A 34 -9.14 -38.52 21.37
CA ALA A 34 -8.84 -37.11 21.18
C ALA A 34 -8.77 -36.76 19.69
N THR A 35 -9.82 -36.13 19.18
CA THR A 35 -9.95 -35.72 17.77
C THR A 35 -9.52 -34.27 17.53
N ALA A 36 -9.57 -33.41 18.57
CA ALA A 36 -9.39 -31.98 18.47
C ALA A 36 -8.28 -31.48 19.41
N LYS A 37 -7.56 -30.44 18.98
CA LYS A 37 -6.53 -29.76 19.77
C LYS A 37 -7.05 -28.42 20.27
N ALA A 38 -6.79 -28.10 21.53
CA ALA A 38 -7.11 -26.81 22.13
C ALA A 38 -5.85 -26.19 22.75
N PRO A 39 -5.59 -24.88 22.58
CA PRO A 39 -4.37 -24.24 23.10
C PRO A 39 -4.34 -24.30 24.63
N LYS A 40 -3.18 -24.53 25.24
CA LYS A 40 -3.07 -24.55 26.72
C LYS A 40 -2.97 -23.17 27.34
N SER A 41 -2.28 -22.25 26.68
CA SER A 41 -2.13 -20.87 27.12
C SER A 41 -1.97 -19.93 25.93
N ARG A 42 -2.26 -18.64 26.14
CA ARG A 42 -2.07 -17.59 25.13
C ARG A 42 -0.61 -17.38 24.73
N GLU A 43 0.32 -17.56 25.66
CA GLU A 43 1.76 -17.32 25.46
C GLU A 43 2.47 -18.55 24.87
N ARG A 44 1.97 -19.76 25.15
CA ARG A 44 2.56 -21.01 24.65
C ARG A 44 1.73 -21.54 23.50
N LEU A 45 1.86 -20.89 22.35
CA LEU A 45 1.11 -21.27 21.14
C LEU A 45 1.38 -22.69 20.64
N ASN A 46 2.50 -23.30 21.05
CA ASN A 46 2.87 -24.66 20.62
C ASN A 46 2.35 -25.76 21.56
N ASP A 47 1.78 -25.39 22.71
CA ASP A 47 1.28 -26.35 23.69
C ASP A 47 -0.23 -26.52 23.54
N PHE A 48 -0.66 -27.76 23.32
CA PHE A 48 -2.08 -28.10 23.12
C PHE A 48 -2.57 -29.20 24.06
N TYR A 49 -3.79 -29.05 24.56
CA TYR A 49 -4.59 -30.15 25.10
C TYR A 49 -5.22 -30.94 23.95
N GLU A 50 -5.28 -32.25 24.12
CA GLU A 50 -5.92 -33.16 23.16
C GLU A 50 -7.27 -33.60 23.73
N PHE A 51 -8.37 -33.16 23.10
CA PHE A 51 -9.73 -33.39 23.54
C PHE A 51 -10.57 -34.10 22.48
N CYS A 52 -11.68 -34.71 22.89
CA CYS A 52 -12.73 -35.10 21.96
C CYS A 52 -13.52 -33.86 21.50
N GLN A 53 -14.28 -33.95 20.42
CA GLN A 53 -15.01 -32.81 19.85
C GLN A 53 -15.96 -32.11 20.85
N ALA A 54 -16.63 -32.89 21.71
CA ALA A 54 -17.54 -32.34 22.73
C ALA A 54 -16.80 -31.47 23.75
N HIS A 55 -15.73 -32.00 24.35
CA HIS A 55 -14.94 -31.27 25.34
C HIS A 55 -14.10 -30.15 24.75
N ALA A 56 -13.67 -30.25 23.49
CA ALA A 56 -13.07 -29.12 22.78
C ALA A 56 -14.07 -27.95 22.65
N GLY A 57 -15.35 -28.25 22.42
CA GLY A 57 -16.41 -27.25 22.41
C GLY A 57 -16.63 -26.59 23.78
N GLU A 58 -16.64 -27.37 24.86
CA GLU A 58 -16.74 -26.85 26.23
C GLU A 58 -15.54 -25.98 26.61
N TYR A 59 -14.33 -26.44 26.27
CA TYR A 59 -13.10 -25.67 26.48
C TYR A 59 -13.15 -24.33 25.73
N ASN A 60 -13.51 -24.35 24.44
CA ASN A 60 -13.57 -23.14 23.62
C ASN A 60 -14.61 -22.13 24.12
N LYS A 61 -15.74 -22.60 24.71
CA LYS A 61 -16.75 -21.73 25.31
C LYS A 61 -16.21 -20.97 26.54
N GLY A 62 -15.35 -21.62 27.33
CA GLY A 62 -14.70 -20.99 28.49
C GLY A 62 -13.43 -20.21 28.16
N TRP A 63 -12.91 -20.35 26.94
CA TRP A 63 -11.65 -19.74 26.54
C TRP A 63 -11.83 -18.25 26.17
N ASN A 64 -11.13 -17.38 26.89
CA ASN A 64 -11.00 -15.98 26.54
C ASN A 64 -9.52 -15.63 26.34
N PHE A 65 -9.15 -15.30 25.09
CA PHE A 65 -7.78 -14.96 24.73
C PHE A 65 -7.26 -13.70 25.45
N TYR A 66 -8.16 -12.75 25.77
CA TYR A 66 -7.84 -11.47 26.42
C TYR A 66 -8.16 -11.47 27.92
N ALA A 67 -8.32 -12.65 28.54
CA ALA A 67 -8.57 -12.73 29.98
C ALA A 67 -7.47 -12.03 30.78
N GLY A 68 -7.85 -11.05 31.61
CA GLY A 68 -6.92 -10.30 32.47
C GLY A 68 -6.21 -9.11 31.80
N MET A 69 -6.50 -8.81 30.53
CA MET A 69 -6.02 -7.57 29.89
C MET A 69 -6.96 -6.40 30.14
N THR A 70 -6.38 -5.20 30.20
CA THR A 70 -7.13 -3.95 30.18
C THR A 70 -7.65 -3.64 28.77
N GLU A 71 -8.71 -2.83 28.65
CA GLU A 71 -9.24 -2.42 27.34
C GLU A 71 -8.19 -1.72 26.47
N GLY A 72 -7.24 -1.00 27.08
CA GLY A 72 -6.13 -0.36 26.38
C GLY A 72 -5.20 -1.37 25.72
N GLU A 73 -4.85 -2.44 26.44
CA GLU A 73 -4.00 -3.52 25.94
C GLU A 73 -4.70 -4.34 24.85
N ILE A 74 -6.01 -4.59 25.01
CA ILE A 74 -6.82 -5.28 23.99
C ILE A 74 -6.82 -4.48 22.68
N ARG A 75 -7.03 -3.16 22.76
CA ARG A 75 -7.00 -2.29 21.58
C ARG A 75 -5.62 -2.29 20.92
N ALA A 76 -4.55 -2.17 21.71
CA ALA A 76 -3.18 -2.20 21.19
C ALA A 76 -2.82 -3.54 20.53
N ALA A 77 -3.34 -4.66 21.07
CA ALA A 77 -3.17 -5.98 20.48
C ALA A 77 -3.92 -6.09 19.13
N GLN A 78 -5.18 -5.64 19.08
CA GLN A 78 -5.97 -5.62 17.84
C GLN A 78 -5.34 -4.72 16.77
N GLU A 79 -4.81 -3.56 17.16
CA GLU A 79 -4.09 -2.66 16.25
C GLU A 79 -2.82 -3.33 15.72
N ASN A 80 -2.03 -4.00 16.57
CA ASN A 80 -0.85 -4.74 16.14
C ASN A 80 -1.20 -5.91 15.20
N GLU A 81 -2.29 -6.61 15.45
CA GLU A 81 -2.78 -7.66 14.55
C GLU A 81 -3.25 -7.08 13.21
N ALA A 82 -3.98 -5.97 13.21
CA ALA A 82 -4.45 -5.31 11.99
C ALA A 82 -3.30 -4.73 11.14
N MET A 83 -2.31 -4.12 11.79
CA MET A 83 -1.21 -3.44 11.11
C MET A 83 -0.09 -4.40 10.70
N THR A 84 0.22 -5.37 11.55
CA THR A 84 1.43 -6.19 11.43
C THR A 84 1.13 -7.70 11.38
N GLY A 85 -0.12 -8.10 11.56
CA GLY A 85 -0.49 -9.52 11.67
C GLY A 85 0.08 -10.18 12.92
N GLY A 86 0.36 -9.40 13.98
CA GLY A 86 0.91 -9.91 15.24
C GLY A 86 2.36 -10.38 15.15
N ARG A 87 3.08 -10.05 14.07
CA ARG A 87 4.49 -10.42 13.88
C ARG A 87 5.42 -9.33 14.41
N PRO A 88 6.58 -9.66 14.99
CA PRO A 88 7.57 -8.64 15.33
C PRO A 88 8.07 -7.98 14.04
N THR A 89 7.79 -6.69 13.86
CA THR A 89 8.36 -5.91 12.76
C THR A 89 9.75 -5.42 13.11
N TRP A 90 10.66 -5.54 12.15
CA TRP A 90 11.94 -4.85 12.23
C TRP A 90 11.74 -3.41 11.75
N GLU A 91 12.15 -2.43 12.55
CA GLU A 91 12.19 -1.05 12.09
C GLU A 91 13.27 -0.89 11.02
N MET A 92 12.88 -0.70 9.76
CA MET A 92 13.81 -0.32 8.66
C MET A 92 14.38 1.10 8.85
N LYS A 93 14.01 1.78 9.94
CA LYS A 93 14.50 3.12 10.26
C LYS A 93 15.86 2.98 10.91
N ALA A 94 16.85 3.55 10.24
CA ALA A 94 18.16 3.82 10.81
C ALA A 94 17.99 4.47 12.20
N GLY A 95 18.40 3.78 13.26
CA GLY A 95 18.29 4.28 14.64
C GLY A 95 18.99 5.64 14.77
N ARG A 96 18.58 6.48 15.72
CA ARG A 96 19.05 7.88 15.87
C ARG A 96 20.59 8.04 15.91
N PHE A 97 21.32 6.98 16.28
CA PHE A 97 22.79 6.95 16.36
C PHE A 97 23.46 6.04 15.31
N THR A 98 22.73 5.59 14.30
CA THR A 98 23.29 4.77 13.21
C THR A 98 23.88 5.63 12.09
N ARG A 99 24.86 5.06 11.37
CA ARG A 99 25.52 5.74 10.25
C ARG A 99 24.54 6.10 9.14
N GLU A 100 23.50 5.30 8.91
CA GLU A 100 22.47 5.61 7.92
C GLU A 100 21.58 6.77 8.36
N ALA A 101 21.32 6.95 9.66
CA ALA A 101 20.57 8.09 10.18
C ALA A 101 21.37 9.40 10.07
N ALA A 102 22.69 9.33 10.30
CA ALA A 102 23.60 10.44 10.05
C ALA A 102 23.72 10.78 8.55
N ALA A 103 23.68 9.79 7.67
CA ALA A 103 23.64 10.01 6.23
C ALA A 103 22.29 10.58 5.76
N PHE A 104 21.18 10.13 6.34
CA PHE A 104 19.84 10.67 6.06
C PHE A 104 19.70 12.11 6.55
N SER A 105 20.18 12.45 7.75
CA SER A 105 20.20 13.83 8.25
C SER A 105 21.12 14.73 7.42
N ALA A 106 22.27 14.22 6.97
CA ALA A 106 23.12 14.92 6.00
C ALA A 106 22.44 15.13 4.63
N LYS A 107 21.54 14.21 4.21
CA LYS A 107 20.72 14.35 2.99
C LYS A 107 19.55 15.33 3.16
N MET A 108 18.99 15.39 4.37
CA MET A 108 17.89 16.28 4.77
C MET A 108 18.42 17.60 5.35
N GLY A 109 19.34 18.25 4.64
CA GLY A 109 19.58 19.68 4.82
C GLY A 109 20.54 20.13 5.92
N THR A 110 21.63 19.41 6.21
CA THR A 110 22.79 20.05 6.87
C THR A 110 23.82 20.42 5.80
N SER A 111 23.94 21.72 5.54
CA SER A 111 24.87 22.34 4.60
C SER A 111 26.32 22.36 5.12
N ASN A 112 26.73 21.36 5.91
CA ASN A 112 28.07 21.38 6.51
C ASN A 112 29.08 20.70 5.57
N THR A 113 29.73 21.52 4.75
CA THR A 113 30.73 21.11 3.74
C THR A 113 32.15 21.01 4.29
N THR A 114 32.34 21.18 5.60
CA THR A 114 33.66 21.42 6.24
C THR A 114 34.17 20.26 7.11
N GLY A 115 33.47 19.11 7.16
CA GLY A 115 33.87 17.95 7.95
C GLY A 115 34.79 16.97 7.23
N ALA A 116 35.72 16.35 7.97
CA ALA A 116 36.60 15.28 7.49
C ALA A 116 35.77 14.07 7.04
N GLY A 117 35.63 13.90 5.71
CA GLY A 117 34.74 12.93 5.07
C GLY A 117 34.00 13.46 3.83
N SER A 118 34.28 14.70 3.40
CA SER A 118 33.73 15.28 2.17
C SER A 118 34.34 14.66 0.91
N TRP A 119 33.86 13.48 0.52
CA TRP A 119 34.11 12.94 -0.81
C TRP A 119 33.19 13.62 -1.85
N ARG A 120 33.80 14.25 -2.87
CA ARG A 120 33.10 14.86 -4.02
C ARG A 120 32.59 13.75 -4.93
N ASP A 121 31.27 13.57 -4.97
CA ASP A 121 30.60 12.70 -5.94
C ASP A 121 30.30 13.49 -7.21
N SER A 122 31.17 13.36 -8.22
CA SER A 122 31.06 14.03 -9.52
C SER A 122 29.88 13.54 -10.36
N PHE A 123 29.36 12.33 -10.10
CA PHE A 123 28.28 11.72 -10.86
C PHE A 123 26.90 11.85 -10.20
N GLY A 124 26.83 12.43 -9.00
CA GLY A 124 25.57 12.71 -8.29
C GLY A 124 24.79 11.46 -7.85
N LEU A 125 25.42 10.29 -7.87
CA LEU A 125 24.82 8.98 -7.62
C LEU A 125 24.32 8.83 -6.17
N PHE A 126 24.98 9.49 -5.22
CA PHE A 126 24.66 9.37 -3.79
C PHE A 126 23.69 10.45 -3.29
N GLY A 127 23.07 11.21 -4.19
CA GLY A 127 22.09 12.24 -3.86
C GLY A 127 22.69 13.48 -3.18
N ARG A 128 24.02 13.60 -3.19
CA ARG A 128 24.68 14.89 -3.02
C ARG A 128 24.46 15.61 -4.35
N ARG A 129 23.54 16.57 -4.39
CA ARG A 129 23.45 17.52 -5.51
C ARG A 129 24.79 18.26 -5.50
N GLY A 130 25.79 17.71 -6.20
CA GLY A 130 26.97 18.45 -6.57
C GLY A 130 26.50 19.75 -7.20
N ASP A 131 27.27 20.81 -7.03
CA ASP A 131 27.10 22.14 -7.65
C ASP A 131 26.68 22.05 -9.12
N GLN A 132 25.40 21.75 -9.34
CA GLN A 132 24.70 22.07 -10.55
C GLN A 132 24.22 23.47 -10.25
N ALA A 133 24.92 24.42 -10.87
CA ALA A 133 24.46 25.78 -11.00
C ALA A 133 22.93 25.75 -11.19
N PRO A 134 22.16 26.56 -10.46
CA PRO A 134 20.72 26.53 -10.55
C PRO A 134 20.35 26.85 -12.00
N GLN A 135 20.04 25.81 -12.78
CA GLN A 135 19.28 26.01 -14.00
C GLN A 135 17.94 26.53 -13.51
N SER A 136 17.68 27.81 -13.83
CA SER A 136 16.42 28.47 -13.60
C SER A 136 15.29 27.48 -13.94
N PRO A 137 14.27 27.32 -13.08
CA PRO A 137 13.16 26.46 -13.41
C PRO A 137 12.59 26.96 -14.74
N THR A 138 12.70 26.15 -15.79
CA THR A 138 12.13 26.50 -17.09
C THR A 138 10.65 26.77 -16.88
N GLU A 139 10.14 27.80 -17.56
CA GLU A 139 8.75 28.26 -17.40
C GLU A 139 7.72 27.14 -17.65
N ASP A 140 8.14 26.06 -18.30
CA ASP A 140 7.42 24.80 -18.49
C ASP A 140 6.80 24.20 -17.23
N ARG A 141 7.43 24.40 -16.07
CA ARG A 141 6.98 23.82 -14.79
C ARG A 141 5.80 24.58 -14.19
N ARG A 142 5.52 25.80 -14.65
CA ARG A 142 4.40 26.63 -14.16
C ARG A 142 3.12 26.44 -14.97
N VAL A 143 3.19 25.78 -16.12
CA VAL A 143 2.06 25.55 -17.02
C VAL A 143 1.34 24.25 -16.63
N GLY A 144 0.07 24.33 -16.25
CA GLY A 144 -0.76 23.18 -15.95
C GLY A 144 -1.09 22.32 -17.19
N LYS A 145 -1.75 21.17 -16.98
CA LYS A 145 -2.03 20.21 -18.05
C LYS A 145 -2.96 20.78 -19.13
N LEU A 146 -3.92 21.62 -18.73
CA LEU A 146 -4.88 22.24 -19.63
C LEU A 146 -4.23 23.33 -20.48
N GLU A 147 -3.38 24.15 -19.87
CA GLU A 147 -2.65 25.21 -20.56
C GLU A 147 -1.62 24.62 -21.54
N ARG A 148 -0.93 23.54 -21.16
CA ARG A 148 0.00 22.84 -22.07
C ARG A 148 -0.72 22.24 -23.28
N GLY A 149 -1.91 21.66 -23.09
CA GLY A 149 -2.74 21.18 -24.18
C GLY A 149 -3.21 22.31 -25.10
N ALA A 150 -3.59 23.45 -24.53
CA ALA A 150 -4.00 24.62 -25.30
C ALA A 150 -2.85 25.27 -26.09
N LEU A 151 -1.62 25.29 -25.55
CA LEU A 151 -0.44 25.72 -26.30
C LEU A 151 -0.12 24.74 -27.45
N ALA A 152 -0.24 23.44 -27.22
CA ALA A 152 -0.06 22.43 -28.26
C ALA A 152 -1.11 22.56 -29.38
N ASP A 153 -2.38 22.87 -29.05
CA ASP A 153 -3.43 23.12 -30.05
C ASP A 153 -3.15 24.38 -30.92
N LEU A 154 -2.30 25.30 -30.45
CA LEU A 154 -1.82 26.48 -31.18
C LEU A 154 -0.42 26.29 -31.80
N ASP A 155 0.12 25.07 -31.78
CA ASP A 155 1.48 24.72 -32.19
C ASP A 155 2.55 25.59 -31.51
N LEU A 156 2.41 25.82 -30.21
CA LEU A 156 3.33 26.60 -29.38
C LEU A 156 3.94 25.76 -28.27
N GLU A 157 5.19 26.05 -27.94
CA GLU A 157 5.91 25.43 -26.83
C GLU A 157 5.52 26.09 -25.49
N PRO A 158 5.50 25.35 -24.37
CA PRO A 158 5.40 25.94 -23.04
C PRO A 158 6.48 27.01 -22.83
N GLY A 159 6.09 28.18 -22.31
CA GLY A 159 6.98 29.36 -22.20
C GLY A 159 6.88 30.36 -23.37
N ALA A 160 5.98 30.15 -24.34
CA ALA A 160 5.74 31.14 -25.40
C ALA A 160 5.21 32.48 -24.83
N ASP A 161 5.74 33.59 -25.34
CA ASP A 161 5.32 34.94 -24.97
C ASP A 161 3.87 35.23 -25.41
N LYS A 162 3.17 36.09 -24.67
CA LYS A 162 1.76 36.45 -24.93
C LYS A 162 1.56 37.05 -26.33
N ALA A 163 2.56 37.78 -26.83
CA ALA A 163 2.55 38.32 -28.19
C ALA A 163 2.58 37.19 -29.24
N ALA A 164 3.38 36.14 -29.01
CA ALA A 164 3.44 34.98 -29.90
C ALA A 164 2.12 34.21 -29.91
N VAL A 165 1.46 34.03 -28.75
CA VAL A 165 0.13 33.39 -28.65
C VAL A 165 -0.91 34.15 -29.46
N LYS A 166 -0.93 35.49 -29.38
CA LYS A 166 -1.83 36.35 -30.18
C LYS A 166 -1.59 36.23 -31.67
N ALA A 167 -0.31 36.26 -32.08
CA ALA A 167 0.07 36.16 -33.47
C ALA A 167 -0.38 34.83 -34.09
N ARG A 168 -0.08 33.70 -33.41
CA ARG A 168 -0.48 32.36 -33.86
C ARG A 168 -1.99 32.19 -33.91
N TYR A 169 -2.71 32.71 -32.92
CA TYR A 169 -4.17 32.69 -32.94
C TYR A 169 -4.75 33.41 -34.17
N HIS A 170 -4.28 34.63 -34.48
CA HIS A 170 -4.75 35.37 -35.65
C HIS A 170 -4.36 34.71 -36.98
N GLU A 171 -3.17 34.09 -37.05
CA GLU A 171 -2.73 33.32 -38.21
C GLU A 171 -3.66 32.12 -38.46
N MET A 172 -3.94 31.34 -37.41
CA MET A 172 -4.82 30.16 -37.51
C MET A 172 -6.27 30.54 -37.83
N LEU A 173 -6.78 31.66 -37.30
CA LEU A 173 -8.11 32.17 -37.66
C LEU A 173 -8.21 32.50 -39.14
N LYS A 174 -7.21 33.19 -39.71
CA LYS A 174 -7.19 33.51 -41.14
C LYS A 174 -7.11 32.26 -42.01
N ARG A 175 -6.31 31.29 -41.59
CA ARG A 175 -6.13 30.01 -42.29
C ARG A 175 -7.39 29.14 -42.26
N PHE A 176 -8.07 29.06 -41.11
CA PHE A 176 -9.23 28.20 -40.93
C PHE A 176 -10.58 28.94 -41.03
N HIS A 177 -10.59 30.17 -41.56
CA HIS A 177 -11.82 30.95 -41.74
C HIS A 177 -12.78 30.23 -42.71
N PRO A 178 -14.09 30.15 -42.42
CA PRO A 178 -15.06 29.46 -43.27
C PRO A 178 -15.10 30.03 -44.70
N ASP A 179 -14.94 31.34 -44.86
CA ASP A 179 -14.93 31.99 -46.19
C ASP A 179 -13.76 31.54 -47.08
N THR A 180 -12.62 31.19 -46.49
CA THR A 180 -11.44 30.75 -47.25
C THR A 180 -11.48 29.26 -47.55
N ASN A 181 -12.18 28.47 -46.72
CA ASN A 181 -12.15 27.00 -46.77
C ASN A 181 -13.42 26.37 -47.39
N GLY A 182 -14.33 27.16 -47.96
CA GLY A 182 -15.42 26.65 -48.79
C GLY A 182 -16.39 25.67 -48.12
N GLY A 183 -16.44 25.63 -46.79
CA GLY A 183 -17.32 24.71 -46.03
C GLY A 183 -16.69 23.36 -45.63
N ASP A 184 -15.36 23.22 -45.67
CA ASP A 184 -14.67 22.02 -45.22
C ASP A 184 -14.88 21.74 -43.71
N ARG A 185 -15.57 20.64 -43.38
CA ARG A 185 -15.83 20.20 -41.99
C ARG A 185 -14.56 20.01 -41.15
N GLY A 186 -13.45 19.62 -41.79
CA GLY A 186 -12.16 19.45 -41.12
C GLY A 186 -11.53 20.78 -40.67
N ALA A 187 -11.72 21.85 -41.44
CA ALA A 187 -11.27 23.19 -41.09
C ALA A 187 -12.13 23.77 -39.95
N GLU A 188 -13.44 23.51 -39.97
CA GLU A 188 -14.36 23.90 -38.90
C GLU A 188 -13.98 23.28 -37.55
N ALA A 189 -13.71 21.97 -37.53
CA ALA A 189 -13.30 21.28 -36.29
C ALA A 189 -11.97 21.84 -35.73
N LYS A 190 -11.02 22.20 -36.60
CA LYS A 190 -9.76 22.83 -36.21
C LYS A 190 -9.98 24.25 -35.68
N LEU A 191 -10.83 25.04 -36.33
CA LEU A 191 -11.19 26.39 -35.89
C LEU A 191 -11.81 26.37 -34.49
N GLN A 192 -12.73 25.44 -34.21
CA GLN A 192 -13.34 25.29 -32.89
C GLN A 192 -12.30 24.94 -31.81
N ARG A 193 -11.32 24.08 -32.12
CA ARG A 193 -10.20 23.77 -31.21
C ARG A 193 -9.34 24.99 -30.92
N VAL A 194 -8.96 25.75 -31.94
CA VAL A 194 -8.17 26.99 -31.82
C VAL A 194 -8.89 28.02 -30.94
N ILE A 195 -10.20 28.22 -31.13
CA ILE A 195 -11.01 29.14 -30.32
C ILE A 195 -11.08 28.67 -28.86
N LYS A 196 -11.22 27.35 -28.63
CA LYS A 196 -11.24 26.77 -27.28
C LYS A 196 -9.88 26.96 -26.58
N ALA A 197 -8.78 26.68 -27.27
CA ALA A 197 -7.42 26.86 -26.78
C ALA A 197 -7.14 28.32 -26.38
N TRP A 198 -7.52 29.27 -27.23
CA TRP A 198 -7.41 30.71 -26.93
C TRP A 198 -8.17 31.11 -25.67
N LYS A 199 -9.42 30.65 -25.50
CA LYS A 199 -10.22 30.92 -24.29
C LYS A 199 -9.55 30.36 -23.03
N THR A 200 -8.97 29.17 -23.10
CA THR A 200 -8.27 28.57 -21.95
C THR A 200 -7.01 29.35 -21.57
N LEU A 201 -6.22 29.80 -22.55
CA LEU A 201 -5.00 30.59 -22.29
C LEU A 201 -5.32 31.99 -21.78
N LYS A 202 -6.39 32.61 -22.27
CA LYS A 202 -6.88 33.91 -21.77
C LYS A 202 -7.33 33.81 -20.32
N LYS A 203 -8.02 32.74 -19.93
CA LYS A 203 -8.43 32.49 -18.54
C LYS A 203 -7.22 32.27 -17.61
N ALA A 204 -6.15 31.65 -18.12
CA ALA A 204 -4.90 31.42 -17.39
C ALA A 204 -3.98 32.65 -17.34
N GLY A 205 -4.32 33.76 -18.02
CA GLY A 205 -3.50 34.97 -18.07
C GLY A 205 -2.27 34.88 -18.99
N LEU A 206 -2.21 33.86 -19.85
CA LEU A 206 -1.12 33.60 -20.81
C LEU A 206 -1.36 34.21 -22.21
N ALA A 207 -2.47 34.94 -22.37
CA ALA A 207 -2.91 35.55 -23.63
C ALA A 207 -3.50 36.95 -23.41
#